data_AF-A0A2D8D800-F1
#
_entry.id   AF-A0A2D8D800-F1
#
_cell.length_a   1.000
_cell.length_b   1.000
_cell.length_c   1.000
_cell.angle_alpha   90.00
_cell.angle_beta   90.00
_cell.angle_gamma   90.00
#
_symmetry.space_group_name_H-M   'P 1'
#
loop_
_entity.id
_entity.type
_entity.pdbx_description
1 polymer ?
#
loop_
_entity_poly.entity_id
_entity_poly.type
_entity_poly.pdbx_seq_one_letter_code
_entity_poly.pdbx_strand_id
1 'polypeptide(L)'
;MAELNDRARQGLDRTARTVFTIGLLDELSVGSRARDILAQARIMKAMRECDFGEDSPERDMAWFEVDGIRMMMKIDYFDTDFEWGSEDPANAAETRRVITIMRPGDY
;
A
#
# COMPACT_ATOMS: atom_id res chain seq x y z
N MET A 1 -5.58 10.16 11.54
CA MET A 1 -4.87 9.05 10.86
C MET A 1 -5.49 8.69 9.52
N ALA A 2 -6.77 8.28 9.48
CA ALA A 2 -7.47 7.89 8.23
C ALA A 2 -7.27 8.83 7.04
N GLU A 3 -7.46 10.14 7.22
CA GLU A 3 -7.29 11.12 6.13
C GLU A 3 -5.86 11.17 5.58
N LEU A 4 -4.84 11.02 6.44
CA LEU A 4 -3.44 11.01 6.01
C LEU A 4 -3.11 9.74 5.23
N ASN A 5 -3.68 8.62 5.64
CA ASN A 5 -3.56 7.33 4.95
C ASN A 5 -4.25 7.35 3.59
N ASP A 6 -5.44 7.95 3.51
CA ASP A 6 -6.15 8.17 2.25
C ASP A 6 -5.33 9.03 1.29
N ARG A 7 -4.74 10.13 1.78
CA ARG A 7 -3.85 10.97 0.98
C ARG A 7 -2.67 10.20 0.43
N ALA A 8 -2.05 9.32 1.22
CA ALA A 8 -0.97 8.47 0.76
C ALA A 8 -1.43 7.49 -0.33
N ARG A 9 -2.53 6.75 -0.11
CA ARG A 9 -3.10 5.81 -1.11
C ARG A 9 -3.53 6.51 -2.41
N GLN A 10 -4.00 7.75 -2.31
CA GLN A 10 -4.42 8.55 -3.46
C GLN A 10 -3.25 9.24 -4.19
N GLY A 11 -2.01 9.09 -3.70
CA GLY A 11 -0.83 9.73 -4.30
C GLY A 11 -0.73 11.24 -4.05
N LEU A 12 -1.47 11.74 -3.05
CA LEU A 12 -1.48 13.15 -2.62
C LEU A 12 -0.39 13.44 -1.56
N ASP A 13 0.24 12.40 -1.02
CA ASP A 13 1.44 12.48 -0.22
C ASP A 13 2.66 12.12 -1.08
N ARG A 14 3.49 13.12 -1.39
CA ARG A 14 4.70 12.96 -2.21
C ARG A 14 5.83 12.23 -1.47
N THR A 15 5.69 12.09 -0.16
CA THR A 15 6.70 11.47 0.70
C THR A 15 6.42 9.99 0.95
N ALA A 16 5.19 9.55 0.68
CA ALA A 16 4.79 8.16 0.79
C ALA A 16 5.44 7.29 -0.30
N ARG A 17 5.63 6.01 0.01
CA ARG A 17 6.14 5.01 -0.92
C ARG A 17 5.17 3.86 -1.04
N THR A 18 4.89 3.42 -2.25
CA THR A 18 4.18 2.15 -2.49
C THR A 18 5.19 1.10 -2.89
N VAL A 19 5.19 -0.03 -2.18
CA VAL A 19 6.06 -1.17 -2.43
C VAL A 19 5.23 -2.43 -2.65
N PHE A 20 5.74 -3.32 -3.49
CA PHE A 20 5.15 -4.63 -3.75
C PHE A 20 6.13 -5.70 -3.25
N THR A 21 5.64 -6.73 -2.58
CA THR A 21 6.50 -7.87 -2.22
C THR A 21 6.96 -8.60 -3.48
N ILE A 22 8.14 -9.22 -3.42
CA ILE A 22 8.67 -10.02 -4.53
C ILE A 22 7.71 -11.17 -4.86
N GLY A 23 7.17 -11.84 -3.83
CA GLY A 23 6.20 -12.94 -4.02
C GLY A 23 4.95 -12.52 -4.78
N LEU A 24 4.45 -11.30 -4.55
CA LEU A 24 3.35 -10.74 -5.32
C LEU A 24 3.76 -10.40 -6.77
N LEU A 25 4.93 -9.78 -6.95
CA LEU A 25 5.42 -9.43 -8.29
C LEU A 25 5.66 -10.67 -9.16
N ASP A 26 6.16 -11.77 -8.59
CA ASP A 26 6.38 -13.02 -9.31
C ASP A 26 5.05 -13.62 -9.82
N GLU A 27 3.98 -13.50 -9.04
CA GLU A 27 2.64 -13.98 -9.42
C GLU A 27 1.98 -13.08 -10.49
N LEU A 28 2.32 -11.79 -10.50
CA LEU A 28 1.84 -10.82 -11.49
C LEU A 28 2.64 -10.80 -12.78
N SER A 29 3.90 -11.23 -12.74
CA SER A 29 4.83 -11.12 -13.86
C SER A 29 4.41 -12.06 -15.00
N VAL A 30 3.82 -11.48 -16.03
CA VAL A 30 3.29 -12.22 -17.20
C VAL A 30 4.23 -12.14 -18.41
N GLY A 31 5.54 -12.05 -18.13
CA GLY A 31 6.64 -12.18 -19.10
C GLY A 31 6.93 -10.95 -19.94
N SER A 32 6.31 -9.78 -19.66
CA SER A 32 6.68 -8.53 -20.33
C SER A 32 6.45 -7.31 -19.45
N ARG A 33 7.42 -6.39 -19.44
CA ARG A 33 7.39 -5.15 -18.66
C ARG A 33 6.10 -4.32 -18.87
N ALA A 34 5.59 -4.25 -20.10
CA ALA A 34 4.38 -3.48 -20.39
C ALA A 34 3.15 -4.05 -19.66
N ARG A 35 3.04 -5.38 -19.58
CA ARG A 35 1.95 -6.04 -18.86
C ARG A 35 2.11 -5.90 -17.34
N ASP A 36 3.33 -5.94 -16.83
CA ASP A 36 3.60 -5.75 -15.39
C ASP A 36 3.18 -4.35 -14.94
N ILE A 37 3.49 -3.32 -15.74
CA ILE A 37 3.05 -1.94 -15.50
C ILE A 37 1.51 -1.85 -15.50
N LEU A 38 0.83 -2.51 -16.45
CA LEU A 38 -0.63 -2.53 -16.50
C LEU A 38 -1.23 -3.26 -15.28
N ALA A 39 -0.61 -4.34 -14.82
CA ALA A 39 -1.02 -5.06 -13.61
C ALA A 39 -0.89 -4.17 -12.36
N GLN A 40 0.27 -3.52 -12.18
CA GLN A 40 0.46 -2.55 -11.09
C GLN A 40 -0.55 -1.41 -11.15
N ALA A 41 -0.87 -0.89 -12.34
CA ALA A 41 -1.89 0.15 -12.49
C ALA A 41 -3.29 -0.31 -12.05
N ARG A 42 -3.68 -1.57 -12.34
CA ARG A 42 -4.94 -2.15 -11.86
C ARG A 42 -4.95 -2.29 -10.34
N ILE A 43 -3.84 -2.70 -9.74
CA ILE A 43 -3.70 -2.79 -8.28
C ILE A 43 -3.80 -1.42 -7.63
N MET A 44 -3.10 -0.42 -8.16
CA MET A 44 -3.18 0.95 -7.65
C MET A 44 -4.60 1.52 -7.75
N LYS A 45 -5.37 1.13 -8.78
CA LYS A 45 -6.79 1.49 -8.88
C LYS A 45 -7.61 0.79 -7.78
N ALA A 46 -7.47 -0.53 -7.65
CA ALA A 46 -8.19 -1.30 -6.63
C ALA A 46 -7.89 -0.82 -5.20
N MET A 47 -6.62 -0.53 -4.89
CA MET A 47 -6.19 0.05 -3.61
C MET A 47 -6.87 1.40 -3.31
N ARG A 48 -7.16 2.22 -4.32
CA ARG A 48 -7.87 3.51 -4.12
C ARG A 48 -9.36 3.32 -3.88
N GLU A 49 -9.94 2.26 -4.44
CA GLU A 49 -11.38 1.95 -4.40
C GLU A 49 -11.75 0.94 -3.30
N CYS A 50 -10.78 0.38 -2.58
CA CYS A 50 -11.03 -0.66 -1.60
C CYS A 50 -11.81 -0.15 -0.38
N ASP A 51 -12.58 -1.05 0.20
CA ASP A 51 -13.26 -0.86 1.47
C ASP A 51 -12.35 -1.28 2.65
N PHE A 52 -12.69 -0.76 3.83
CA PHE A 52 -11.97 -1.02 5.07
C PHE A 52 -12.86 -1.79 6.04
N GLY A 53 -12.30 -2.79 6.70
CA GLY A 53 -12.96 -3.51 7.78
C GLY A 53 -13.11 -2.64 9.02
N GLU A 54 -14.00 -3.05 9.93
CA GLU A 54 -14.21 -2.37 11.23
C GLU A 54 -12.94 -2.34 12.10
N ASP A 55 -12.02 -3.27 11.86
CA ASP A 55 -10.72 -3.41 12.52
C ASP A 55 -9.63 -2.48 11.97
N SER A 56 -9.88 -1.77 10.85
CA SER A 56 -9.00 -0.74 10.30
C SER A 56 -9.70 0.62 10.19
N PRO A 57 -10.09 1.23 11.33
CA PRO A 57 -10.70 2.57 11.33
C PRO A 57 -9.72 3.65 10.85
N GLU A 58 -8.41 3.39 10.95
CA GLU A 58 -7.37 4.27 10.42
C GLU A 58 -7.12 4.10 8.91
N ARG A 59 -7.81 3.16 8.25
CA ARG A 59 -7.65 2.89 6.81
C ARG A 59 -6.21 2.54 6.41
N ASP A 60 -5.53 1.86 7.32
CA ASP A 60 -4.15 1.43 7.19
C ASP A 60 -4.03 -0.03 6.73
N MET A 61 -5.12 -0.80 6.71
CA MET A 61 -5.16 -2.19 6.27
C MET A 61 -6.41 -2.49 5.45
N ALA A 62 -6.25 -3.16 4.31
CA ALA A 62 -7.38 -3.60 3.50
C ALA A 62 -7.08 -4.90 2.75
N TRP A 63 -8.14 -5.66 2.47
CA TRP A 63 -8.11 -6.84 1.60
C TRP A 63 -8.88 -6.55 0.32
N PHE A 64 -8.31 -6.91 -0.82
CA PHE A 64 -9.00 -6.80 -2.11
C PHE A 64 -8.42 -7.82 -3.10
N GLU A 65 -9.04 -7.92 -4.27
CA GLU A 65 -8.66 -8.86 -5.32
C GLU A 65 -8.45 -8.14 -6.66
N VAL A 66 -7.41 -8.54 -7.39
CA VAL A 66 -7.14 -8.07 -8.76
C VAL A 66 -6.75 -9.26 -9.61
N ASP A 67 -7.41 -9.41 -10.76
CA ASP A 67 -7.16 -10.51 -11.71
C ASP A 67 -7.20 -11.92 -11.07
N GLY A 68 -8.06 -12.12 -10.06
CA GLY A 68 -8.18 -13.40 -9.34
C GLY A 68 -7.16 -13.62 -8.22
N ILE A 69 -6.26 -12.65 -7.99
CA ILE A 69 -5.23 -12.71 -6.96
C ILE A 69 -5.68 -11.89 -5.75
N ARG A 70 -5.86 -12.55 -4.61
CA ARG A 70 -6.17 -11.89 -3.33
C ARG A 70 -4.92 -11.22 -2.79
N MET A 71 -5.06 -9.97 -2.35
CA MET A 71 -3.97 -9.13 -1.86
C MET A 71 -4.35 -8.46 -0.54
N MET A 72 -3.32 -8.13 0.25
CA MET A 72 -3.42 -7.25 1.40
C MET A 72 -2.63 -5.97 1.13
N MET A 73 -3.21 -4.84 1.50
CA MET A 73 -2.49 -3.58 1.68
C MET A 73 -2.29 -3.32 3.16
N LYS A 74 -1.08 -2.94 3.57
CA LYS A 74 -0.77 -2.39 4.90
C LYS A 74 -0.04 -1.06 4.74
N ILE A 75 -0.30 -0.11 5.64
CA ILE A 75 0.43 1.15 5.76
C ILE A 75 1.23 1.13 7.05
N ASP A 76 2.54 1.25 6.92
CA ASP A 76 3.48 1.35 8.02
C ASP A 76 3.99 2.79 8.15
N TYR A 77 4.28 3.22 9.38
CA TYR A 77 4.66 4.59 9.72
C TYR A 77 6.12 4.65 10.14
N PHE A 78 6.94 5.36 9.37
CA PHE A 78 8.36 5.53 9.62
C PHE A 78 8.71 6.99 9.91
N ASP A 79 9.87 7.23 10.51
CA ASP A 79 10.52 8.54 10.54
C ASP A 79 10.84 9.07 9.13
N THR A 80 11.38 10.28 9.05
CA THR A 80 11.69 10.93 7.76
C THR A 80 12.74 10.21 6.92
N ASP A 81 13.57 9.38 7.55
CA ASP A 81 14.70 8.68 6.94
C ASP A 81 14.39 7.20 6.61
N PHE A 82 13.20 6.70 6.98
CA PHE A 82 12.78 5.30 6.83
C PHE A 82 13.62 4.30 7.65
N GLU A 83 14.22 4.74 8.76
CA GLU A 83 15.05 3.88 9.60
C GLU A 83 14.26 3.26 10.76
N TRP A 84 13.40 4.06 11.40
CA TRP A 84 12.65 3.66 12.58
C TRP A 84 11.16 3.97 12.44
N GLY A 85 10.36 3.42 13.35
CA GLY A 85 8.95 3.80 13.46
C GLY A 85 8.81 5.27 13.88
N SER A 86 7.84 5.97 13.29
CA SER A 86 7.59 7.37 13.66
C SER A 86 7.09 7.49 15.10
N GLU A 87 7.62 8.47 15.84
CA GLU A 87 7.15 8.78 17.20
C GLU A 87 5.77 9.48 17.22
N ASP A 88 5.43 10.23 16.16
CA ASP A 88 4.13 10.86 15.99
C ASP A 88 3.54 10.56 14.60
N PRO A 89 2.89 9.39 14.42
CA PRO A 89 2.21 9.02 13.18
C PRO A 89 1.17 10.04 12.68
N ALA A 90 0.61 10.87 13.58
CA ALA A 90 -0.37 11.89 13.22
C ALA A 90 0.29 13.17 12.66
N ASN A 91 1.58 13.37 12.89
CA ASN A 91 2.35 14.46 12.30
C ASN A 91 2.89 14.06 10.92
N ALA A 92 2.26 14.58 9.86
CA ALA A 92 2.67 14.33 8.49
C ALA A 92 4.01 14.97 8.09
N ALA A 93 4.55 15.90 8.88
CA ALA A 93 5.88 16.46 8.64
C ALA A 93 7.00 15.51 9.11
N GLU A 94 6.73 14.69 10.13
CA GLU A 94 7.70 13.79 10.76
C GLU A 94 7.51 12.33 10.34
N THR A 95 6.33 11.98 9.81
CA THR A 95 5.97 10.61 9.44
C THR A 95 5.98 10.36 7.94
N ARG A 96 6.66 9.30 7.52
CA ARG A 96 6.59 8.72 6.19
C ARG A 96 5.72 7.47 6.18
N ARG A 97 4.88 7.35 5.16
CA ARG A 97 3.95 6.24 4.98
C ARG A 97 4.46 5.28 3.93
N VAL A 98 4.69 4.03 4.31
CA VAL A 98 5.01 2.96 3.38
C VAL A 98 3.77 2.12 3.18
N ILE A 99 3.26 2.10 1.96
CA ILE A 99 2.12 1.28 1.56
C ILE A 99 2.68 -0.01 0.96
N THR A 100 2.57 -1.11 1.69
CA THR A 100 3.01 -2.42 1.22
C THR A 100 1.80 -3.16 0.64
N ILE A 101 1.90 -3.57 -0.62
CA ILE A 101 0.97 -4.52 -1.24
C ILE A 101 1.62 -5.89 -1.29
N MET A 102 0.93 -6.88 -0.74
CA MET A 102 1.47 -8.22 -0.54
C MET A 102 0.41 -9.30 -0.69
N ARG A 103 0.84 -10.56 -0.85
CA ARG A 103 -0.08 -11.71 -0.78
C ARG A 103 -0.44 -12.00 0.68
N PRO A 104 -1.58 -12.64 0.96
CA PRO A 104 -1.94 -13.06 2.31
C PRO A 104 -0.86 -13.89 3.02
N GLY A 105 -0.11 -14.71 2.27
CA GLY A 105 0.95 -15.57 2.83
C GLY A 105 2.32 -14.89 2.94
N ASP A 106 2.46 -13.63 2.52
CA ASP A 106 3.68 -12.85 2.69
C ASP A 106 3.66 -12.04 4.01
N TYR A 107 2.52 -12.03 4.72
CA TYR A 107 2.32 -11.37 6.02
C TYR A 107 2.62 -12.32 7.19
#